data_AF-A0A1X4XWK9-F1
#
_entry.id   AF-A0A1X4XWK9-F1
#
_cell.length_a   1.000
_cell.length_b   1.000
_cell.length_c   1.000
_cell.angle_alpha   90.00
_cell.angle_beta   90.00
_cell.angle_gamma   90.00
#
_symmetry.space_group_name_H-M   'P 1'
#
loop_
_entity.id
_entity.type
_entity.pdbx_description
1 polymer ?
#
loop_
_entity_poly.entity_id
_entity_poly.type
_entity_poly.pdbx_seq_one_letter_code
_entity_poly.pdbx_strand_id
1 'polypeptide(L)'
;MEIFEIVKFDQNGFVPVITQDFYNKEVLMFAYANKEALQKTVETGYAHYFSRSRKQLWKKGEESGNIQKIKQILFDCDEDCVLYKVEQIGCACHTFHRSCFFREYFRGQVIEIEPQLGENFKETVYNVQNSTLNELYETILQRKNDMPQNSYTAKLFSSGVEKIAKKINEETLEFLFALKENDASHIIYEASDCLYHLLVGLAYRKIPLDAILEELKRRKNFSGEFEKKTR
;
A
#
# COMPACT_ATOMS: atom_id res chain seq x y z
N MET A 1 -21.11 -25.54 5.10
CA MET A 1 -20.54 -25.63 3.75
C MET A 1 -19.08 -25.30 3.90
N GLU A 2 -18.24 -26.28 3.64
CA GLU A 2 -16.79 -26.14 3.74
C GLU A 2 -16.24 -25.45 2.49
N ILE A 3 -15.14 -24.71 2.60
CA ILE A 3 -14.60 -23.93 1.47
C ILE A 3 -14.28 -24.81 0.24
N PHE A 4 -13.85 -26.04 0.47
CA PHE A 4 -13.49 -26.99 -0.58
C PHE A 4 -14.72 -27.61 -1.28
N GLU A 5 -15.94 -27.33 -0.80
CA GLU A 5 -17.18 -27.69 -1.49
C GLU A 5 -17.60 -26.63 -2.50
N ILE A 6 -17.06 -25.41 -2.37
CA ILE A 6 -17.35 -24.25 -3.23
C ILE A 6 -16.29 -24.13 -4.32
N VAL A 7 -15.02 -24.23 -3.94
CA VAL A 7 -13.89 -24.02 -4.86
C VAL A 7 -13.73 -25.20 -5.82
N LYS A 8 -13.64 -24.90 -7.11
CA LYS A 8 -13.37 -25.86 -8.19
C LYS A 8 -11.87 -26.06 -8.34
N PHE A 9 -11.44 -27.30 -8.24
CA PHE A 9 -10.05 -27.70 -8.47
C PHE A 9 -9.87 -28.17 -9.92
N ASP A 10 -8.68 -27.96 -10.46
CA ASP A 10 -8.29 -28.50 -11.76
C ASP A 10 -8.27 -30.04 -11.75
N GLN A 11 -8.05 -30.64 -12.93
CA GLN A 11 -7.94 -32.09 -13.11
C GLN A 11 -6.83 -32.76 -12.25
N ASN A 12 -5.89 -31.99 -11.72
CA ASN A 12 -4.81 -32.47 -10.86
C ASN A 12 -5.09 -32.22 -9.36
N GLY A 13 -6.26 -31.66 -9.01
CA GLY A 13 -6.65 -31.36 -7.64
C GLY A 13 -6.06 -30.06 -7.08
N PHE A 14 -5.70 -29.10 -7.93
CA PHE A 14 -5.15 -27.81 -7.53
C PHE A 14 -6.04 -26.63 -7.92
N VAL A 15 -5.99 -25.57 -7.12
CA VAL A 15 -6.59 -24.27 -7.43
C VAL A 15 -5.51 -23.18 -7.39
N PRO A 16 -5.49 -22.22 -8.35
CA PRO A 16 -4.67 -21.03 -8.24
C PRO A 16 -5.08 -20.16 -7.06
N VAL A 17 -4.09 -19.66 -6.34
CA VAL A 17 -4.26 -18.73 -5.22
C VAL A 17 -3.45 -17.47 -5.48
N ILE A 18 -4.15 -16.34 -5.55
CA ILE A 18 -3.54 -15.01 -5.54
C ILE A 18 -3.52 -14.55 -4.08
N THR A 19 -2.38 -14.04 -3.64
CA THR A 19 -2.23 -13.51 -2.29
C THR A 19 -1.96 -12.02 -2.37
N GLN A 20 -2.80 -11.25 -1.70
CA GLN A 20 -2.75 -9.79 -1.69
C GLN A 20 -2.72 -9.28 -0.26
N ASP A 21 -1.92 -8.25 0.01
CA ASP A 21 -1.93 -7.60 1.30
C ASP A 21 -3.29 -6.95 1.58
N PHE A 22 -3.82 -7.17 2.78
CA PHE A 22 -5.14 -6.70 3.17
C PHE A 22 -5.21 -5.17 3.25
N TYR A 23 -4.11 -4.50 3.59
CA TYR A 23 -4.10 -3.08 3.89
C TYR A 23 -3.73 -2.23 2.68
N ASN A 24 -2.58 -2.49 2.05
CA ASN A 24 -2.11 -1.69 0.90
C ASN A 24 -2.55 -2.26 -0.46
N LYS A 25 -3.23 -3.41 -0.47
CA LYS A 25 -3.75 -4.08 -1.68
C LYS A 25 -2.66 -4.49 -2.68
N GLU A 26 -1.41 -4.53 -2.26
CA GLU A 26 -0.31 -5.03 -3.08
C GLU A 26 -0.47 -6.54 -3.32
N VAL A 27 -0.36 -6.98 -4.58
CA VAL A 27 -0.31 -8.41 -4.88
C VAL A 27 1.07 -8.93 -4.47
N LEU A 28 1.09 -9.88 -3.54
CA LEU A 28 2.29 -10.38 -2.89
C LEU A 28 2.87 -11.60 -3.62
N MET A 29 2.02 -12.57 -3.96
CA MET A 29 2.47 -13.79 -4.61
C MET A 29 1.32 -14.54 -5.29
N PHE A 30 1.72 -15.49 -6.13
CA PHE A 30 0.88 -16.52 -6.71
C PHE A 30 1.38 -17.89 -6.26
N ALA A 31 0.48 -18.79 -5.90
CA ALA A 31 0.77 -20.18 -5.61
C ALA A 31 -0.43 -21.07 -5.92
N TYR A 32 -0.28 -22.38 -5.74
CA TYR A 32 -1.39 -23.33 -5.82
C TYR A 32 -1.74 -23.83 -4.43
N ALA A 33 -3.02 -24.17 -4.23
CA ALA A 33 -3.49 -24.91 -3.07
C ALA A 33 -4.20 -26.18 -3.55
N ASN A 34 -4.06 -27.27 -2.80
CA ASN A 34 -4.97 -28.42 -2.91
C ASN A 34 -6.04 -28.33 -1.82
N LYS A 35 -6.95 -29.31 -1.77
CA LYS A 35 -8.00 -29.39 -0.75
C LYS A 35 -7.45 -29.28 0.68
N GLU A 36 -6.38 -30.00 0.99
CA GLU A 36 -5.75 -29.99 2.31
C GLU A 36 -5.19 -28.62 2.68
N ALA A 37 -4.56 -27.92 1.73
CA ALA A 37 -4.03 -26.58 1.96
C ALA A 37 -5.12 -25.54 2.25
N LEU A 38 -6.25 -25.58 1.54
CA LEU A 38 -7.39 -24.71 1.83
C LEU A 38 -7.98 -25.00 3.21
N GLN A 39 -8.15 -26.28 3.54
CA GLN A 39 -8.64 -26.70 4.85
C GLN A 39 -7.72 -26.20 5.98
N LYS A 40 -6.41 -26.41 5.86
CA LYS A 40 -5.42 -25.91 6.83
C LYS A 40 -5.40 -24.39 6.91
N THR A 41 -5.63 -23.71 5.81
CA THR A 41 -5.70 -22.24 5.79
C THR A 41 -6.87 -21.73 6.63
N VAL A 42 -8.05 -22.34 6.48
CA VAL A 42 -9.24 -22.00 7.27
C VAL A 42 -9.05 -22.38 8.74
N GLU A 43 -8.54 -23.59 9.02
CA GLU A 43 -8.32 -24.09 10.39
C GLU A 43 -7.34 -23.24 11.19
N THR A 44 -6.24 -22.83 10.56
CA THR A 44 -5.13 -22.17 11.28
C THR A 44 -5.21 -20.64 11.24
N GLY A 45 -5.95 -20.06 10.29
CA GLY A 45 -5.92 -18.63 10.01
C GLY A 45 -4.61 -18.15 9.37
N TYR A 46 -3.76 -19.05 8.87
CA TYR A 46 -2.51 -18.73 8.16
C TYR A 46 -2.50 -19.32 6.76
N ALA A 47 -1.91 -18.61 5.80
CA ALA A 47 -1.85 -19.09 4.42
C ALA A 47 -1.03 -20.38 4.31
N HIS A 48 -1.69 -21.45 3.87
CA HIS A 48 -1.08 -22.71 3.45
C HIS A 48 -1.24 -22.87 1.94
N TYR A 49 -0.22 -23.48 1.34
CA TYR A 49 -0.16 -23.74 -0.10
C TYR A 49 0.37 -25.15 -0.35
N PHE A 50 0.26 -25.62 -1.59
CA PHE A 50 0.75 -26.93 -2.00
C PHE A 50 1.78 -26.83 -3.13
N SER A 51 2.96 -27.40 -2.91
CA SER A 51 4.08 -27.27 -3.85
C SER A 51 3.98 -28.35 -4.88
N ARG A 52 3.64 -28.00 -6.12
CA ARG A 52 3.53 -28.98 -7.20
C ARG A 52 4.87 -29.68 -7.50
N SER A 53 5.98 -28.98 -7.33
CA SER A 53 7.33 -29.53 -7.55
C SER A 53 7.81 -30.41 -6.40
N ARG A 54 7.61 -29.96 -5.15
CA ARG A 54 8.03 -30.72 -3.96
C ARG A 54 6.98 -31.75 -3.50
N LYS A 55 5.78 -31.71 -4.07
CA LYS A 55 4.59 -32.51 -3.71
C LYS A 55 4.29 -32.49 -2.21
N GLN A 56 4.36 -31.30 -1.61
CA GLN A 56 4.18 -31.12 -0.17
C GLN A 56 3.32 -29.90 0.15
N LEU A 57 2.54 -30.01 1.21
CA LEU A 57 1.91 -28.89 1.90
C LEU A 57 2.99 -28.02 2.54
N TRP A 58 2.80 -26.69 2.54
CA TRP A 58 3.65 -25.81 3.34
C TRP A 58 2.86 -24.63 3.90
N LYS A 59 3.18 -24.23 5.14
CA LYS A 59 2.73 -22.97 5.74
C LYS A 59 3.70 -21.86 5.37
N LYS A 60 3.20 -20.75 4.81
CA LYS A 60 4.10 -19.65 4.42
C LYS A 60 4.79 -19.05 5.64
N GLY A 61 6.12 -19.00 5.59
CA GLY A 61 6.95 -18.42 6.63
C GLY A 61 7.17 -19.31 7.85
N GLU A 62 6.87 -20.61 7.77
CA GLU A 62 7.11 -21.56 8.86
C GLU A 62 8.58 -21.62 9.29
N GLU A 63 9.49 -21.63 8.31
CA GLU A 63 10.94 -21.61 8.57
C GLU A 63 11.49 -20.18 8.73
N SER A 64 11.01 -19.24 7.91
CA SER A 64 11.61 -17.89 7.81
C SER A 64 11.01 -16.86 8.76
N GLY A 65 9.90 -17.16 9.44
CA GLY A 65 9.10 -16.20 10.21
C GLY A 65 8.25 -15.25 9.36
N ASN A 66 8.36 -15.30 8.02
CA ASN A 66 7.64 -14.39 7.12
C ASN A 66 6.23 -14.89 6.81
N ILE A 67 5.37 -14.83 7.83
CA ILE A 67 4.05 -15.45 7.85
C ILE A 67 2.96 -14.57 7.22
N GLN A 68 1.90 -15.22 6.75
CA GLN A 68 0.73 -14.59 6.15
C GLN A 68 -0.51 -14.94 6.97
N LYS A 69 -1.02 -13.97 7.74
CA LYS A 69 -2.26 -14.12 8.52
C LYS A 69 -3.46 -13.84 7.62
N ILE A 70 -4.39 -14.79 7.51
CA ILE A 70 -5.61 -14.62 6.72
C ILE A 70 -6.51 -13.57 7.37
N LYS A 71 -6.94 -12.58 6.59
CA LYS A 71 -7.97 -11.60 6.96
C LYS A 71 -9.27 -11.84 6.19
N GLN A 72 -9.14 -12.30 4.95
CA GLN A 72 -10.29 -12.62 4.10
C GLN A 72 -9.88 -13.68 3.07
N ILE A 73 -10.82 -14.55 2.74
CA ILE A 73 -10.71 -15.47 1.61
C ILE A 73 -11.87 -15.15 0.66
N LEU A 74 -11.54 -14.92 -0.60
CA LEU A 74 -12.47 -14.64 -1.69
C LEU A 74 -12.26 -15.70 -2.77
N PHE A 75 -13.27 -15.91 -3.59
CA PHE A 75 -13.19 -16.72 -4.81
C PHE A 75 -13.83 -15.93 -5.95
N ASP A 76 -13.44 -16.22 -7.19
CA ASP A 76 -13.98 -15.55 -8.37
C ASP A 76 -15.36 -16.08 -8.78
N CYS A 77 -15.88 -15.57 -9.90
CA CYS A 77 -17.26 -15.81 -10.33
C CYS A 77 -17.57 -17.24 -10.75
N ASP A 78 -16.55 -17.98 -11.19
CA ASP A 78 -16.57 -19.37 -11.61
C ASP A 78 -15.93 -20.32 -10.59
N GLU A 79 -15.47 -19.77 -9.45
CA GLU A 79 -15.00 -20.48 -8.27
C GLU A 79 -13.71 -21.28 -8.50
N ASP A 80 -12.95 -20.98 -9.55
CA ASP A 80 -11.71 -21.68 -9.91
C ASP A 80 -10.44 -20.88 -9.59
N CYS A 81 -10.57 -19.70 -8.98
CA CYS A 81 -9.47 -18.96 -8.37
C CYS A 81 -9.81 -18.46 -6.98
N VAL A 82 -8.83 -18.53 -6.07
CA VAL A 82 -8.95 -18.05 -4.70
C VAL A 82 -8.06 -16.82 -4.47
N LEU A 83 -8.60 -15.80 -3.82
CA LEU A 83 -7.86 -14.63 -3.37
C LEU A 83 -7.74 -14.64 -1.85
N TYR A 84 -6.52 -14.82 -1.35
CA TYR A 84 -6.17 -14.59 0.04
C TYR A 84 -5.85 -13.12 0.26
N LYS A 85 -6.65 -12.44 1.10
CA LYS A 85 -6.25 -11.14 1.68
C LYS A 85 -5.55 -11.40 2.99
N VAL A 86 -4.29 -10.99 3.11
CA VAL A 86 -3.44 -11.34 4.25
C VAL A 86 -2.83 -10.12 4.91
N GLU A 87 -2.62 -10.19 6.21
CA GLU A 87 -1.62 -9.36 6.88
C GLU A 87 -0.28 -10.07 6.74
N GLN A 88 0.61 -9.52 5.92
CA GLN A 88 1.96 -10.04 5.69
C GLN A 88 2.90 -9.56 6.81
N ILE A 89 3.54 -10.51 7.48
CA ILE A 89 4.64 -10.24 8.41
C ILE A 89 5.94 -10.58 7.68
N GLY A 90 6.90 -9.65 7.69
CA GLY A 90 8.13 -9.78 6.90
C GLY A 90 7.88 -9.72 5.40
N CYS A 91 8.66 -10.47 4.60
CA CYS A 91 8.59 -10.46 3.14
C CYS A 91 7.88 -11.70 2.56
N ALA A 92 7.09 -11.52 1.49
CA ALA A 92 6.47 -12.66 0.82
C ALA A 92 7.49 -13.46 0.00
N CYS A 93 8.48 -12.80 -0.61
CA CYS A 93 9.46 -13.44 -1.47
C CYS A 93 10.65 -14.02 -0.69
N HIS A 94 11.23 -15.10 -1.22
CA HIS A 94 12.45 -15.71 -0.66
C HIS A 94 13.72 -14.90 -0.99
N THR A 95 13.64 -13.96 -1.94
CA THR A 95 14.71 -13.00 -2.27
C THR A 95 14.65 -11.74 -1.40
N PHE A 96 13.95 -11.80 -0.26
CA PHE A 96 13.73 -10.69 0.67
C PHE A 96 12.86 -9.53 0.16
N HIS A 97 12.36 -9.61 -1.08
CA HIS A 97 11.38 -8.65 -1.59
C HIS A 97 10.01 -8.83 -0.94
N ARG A 98 9.32 -7.72 -0.71
CA ARG A 98 7.98 -7.72 -0.14
C ARG A 98 6.99 -8.53 -0.98
N SER A 99 7.01 -8.33 -2.30
CA SER A 99 6.23 -9.07 -3.29
C SER A 99 7.14 -9.91 -4.18
N CYS A 100 6.64 -11.03 -4.72
CA CYS A 100 7.27 -11.77 -5.81
C CYS A 100 7.25 -11.01 -7.15
N PHE A 101 6.39 -9.99 -7.28
CA PHE A 101 6.23 -9.17 -8.47
C PHE A 101 7.11 -7.91 -8.41
N PHE A 102 8.38 -8.07 -8.07
CA PHE A 102 9.34 -6.97 -7.88
C PHE A 102 10.08 -6.56 -9.17
N ARG A 103 9.69 -7.08 -10.33
CA ARG A 103 10.29 -6.76 -11.63
C ARG A 103 9.23 -6.22 -12.58
N GLU A 104 9.47 -5.03 -13.11
CA GLU A 104 8.61 -4.37 -14.09
C GLU A 104 9.31 -4.36 -15.45
N TYR A 105 8.55 -4.65 -16.52
CA TYR A 105 9.02 -4.43 -17.88
C TYR A 105 8.42 -3.14 -18.42
N PHE A 106 9.26 -2.13 -18.64
CA PHE A 106 8.83 -0.82 -19.12
C PHE A 106 9.74 -0.33 -20.25
N ARG A 107 9.14 -0.04 -21.41
CA ARG A 107 9.82 0.54 -22.60
C ARG A 107 11.12 -0.18 -23.00
N GLY A 108 11.10 -1.51 -23.03
CA GLY A 108 12.25 -2.31 -23.45
C GLY A 108 13.29 -2.55 -22.36
N GLN A 109 13.05 -2.09 -21.13
CA GLN A 109 13.94 -2.28 -19.99
C GLN A 109 13.23 -3.06 -18.88
N VAL A 110 14.02 -3.81 -18.11
CA VAL A 110 13.55 -4.44 -16.87
C VAL A 110 14.03 -3.57 -15.71
N ILE A 111 13.08 -3.11 -14.90
CA ILE A 111 13.32 -2.35 -13.67
C ILE A 111 13.06 -3.30 -12.50
N GLU A 112 14.02 -3.43 -11.59
CA GLU A 112 13.84 -4.19 -10.36
C GLU A 112 13.57 -3.24 -9.19
N ILE A 113 12.55 -3.57 -8.39
CA ILE A 113 12.24 -2.87 -7.15
C ILE A 113 13.16 -3.45 -6.09
N GLU A 114 14.00 -2.63 -5.49
CA GLU A 114 14.96 -3.07 -4.46
C GLU A 114 14.26 -3.70 -3.24
N PRO A 115 14.90 -4.68 -2.57
CA PRO A 115 14.41 -5.22 -1.31
C PRO A 115 14.31 -4.12 -0.26
N GLN A 116 13.16 -4.03 0.42
CA GLN A 116 12.96 -3.15 1.57
C GLN A 116 13.61 -3.77 2.80
N LEU A 117 14.94 -3.75 2.86
CA LEU A 117 15.71 -4.24 4.01
C LEU A 117 16.06 -3.06 4.93
N GLY A 118 15.43 -3.04 6.11
CA GLY A 118 15.90 -2.32 7.30
C GLY A 118 16.18 -3.31 8.43
N GLU A 119 17.09 -2.98 9.34
CA GLU A 119 17.67 -3.91 10.33
C GLU A 119 16.69 -4.52 11.36
N ASN A 120 15.42 -4.13 11.39
CA ASN A 120 14.45 -4.60 12.41
C ASN A 120 13.21 -5.28 11.79
N PHE A 121 13.37 -6.56 11.47
CA PHE A 121 12.37 -7.40 10.82
C PHE A 121 11.33 -7.99 11.80
N LYS A 122 10.42 -7.18 12.37
CA LYS A 122 9.25 -7.67 13.16
C LYS A 122 7.99 -6.82 13.12
N GLU A 123 7.92 -5.75 12.34
CA GLU A 123 6.71 -4.95 12.22
C GLU A 123 6.07 -5.13 10.85
N THR A 124 4.73 -5.14 10.86
CA THR A 124 3.90 -5.10 9.66
C THR A 124 4.33 -3.88 8.85
N VAL A 125 5.11 -4.12 7.80
CA VAL A 125 5.47 -3.06 6.84
C VAL A 125 4.19 -2.71 6.10
N TYR A 126 3.41 -1.79 6.66
CA TYR A 126 2.46 -1.03 5.86
C TYR A 126 3.32 -0.18 4.95
N ASN A 127 3.60 -0.72 3.77
CA ASN A 127 4.35 0.01 2.78
C ASN A 127 3.41 1.07 2.19
N VAL A 128 3.27 2.17 2.93
CA VAL A 128 2.83 3.47 2.42
C VAL A 128 3.89 4.03 1.45
N GLN A 129 5.11 3.47 1.46
CA GLN A 129 6.26 3.92 0.68
C GLN A 129 6.04 3.95 -0.84
N ASN A 130 5.00 3.32 -1.41
CA ASN A 130 4.67 3.37 -2.84
C ASN A 130 3.32 4.05 -3.14
N SER A 131 2.94 5.05 -2.35
CA SER A 131 1.87 5.96 -2.77
C SER A 131 2.46 7.11 -3.58
N THR A 132 1.75 7.58 -4.61
CA THR A 132 2.11 8.79 -5.37
C THR A 132 2.37 9.99 -4.44
N LEU A 133 1.74 10.04 -3.27
CA LEU A 133 2.00 11.06 -2.25
C LEU A 133 3.38 10.94 -1.61
N ASN A 134 3.87 9.74 -1.34
CA ASN A 134 5.22 9.53 -0.81
C ASN A 134 6.28 9.87 -1.85
N GLU A 135 6.13 9.40 -3.08
CA GLU A 135 7.04 9.75 -4.20
C GLU A 135 7.08 11.26 -4.44
N LEU A 136 5.92 11.92 -4.40
CA LEU A 136 5.82 13.36 -4.50
C LEU A 136 6.50 14.07 -3.33
N TYR A 137 6.31 13.58 -2.11
CA TYR A 137 6.94 14.16 -0.92
C TYR A 137 8.47 14.03 -0.96
N GLU A 138 8.99 12.88 -1.36
CA GLU A 138 10.43 12.68 -1.57
C GLU A 138 10.98 13.60 -2.67
N THR A 139 10.24 13.74 -3.78
CA THR A 139 10.61 14.70 -4.84
C THR A 139 10.65 16.14 -4.33
N ILE A 140 9.71 16.53 -3.46
CA ILE A 140 9.68 17.85 -2.82
C ILE A 140 10.90 18.04 -1.90
N LEU A 141 11.23 17.04 -1.08
CA LEU A 141 12.40 17.06 -0.21
C LEU A 141 13.70 17.14 -1.01
N GLN A 142 13.82 16.36 -2.08
CA GLN A 142 14.96 16.43 -2.99
C GLN A 142 15.10 17.83 -3.59
N ARG A 143 14.02 18.43 -4.10
CA ARG A 143 14.04 19.79 -4.66
C ARG A 143 14.38 20.86 -3.62
N LYS A 144 14.03 20.65 -2.35
CA LYS A 144 14.44 21.51 -1.23
C LYS A 144 15.95 21.46 -1.01
N ASN A 145 16.55 20.29 -1.16
CA ASN A 145 17.98 20.08 -0.95
C ASN A 145 18.79 20.57 -2.15
N ASP A 146 18.40 20.15 -3.36
CA ASP A 146 19.15 20.40 -4.60
C ASP A 146 18.96 21.83 -5.14
N MET A 147 17.87 22.50 -4.75
CA MET A 147 17.50 23.86 -5.17
C MET A 147 17.69 24.15 -6.69
N PRO A 148 17.14 23.33 -7.60
CA PRO A 148 17.35 23.51 -9.04
C PRO A 148 16.70 24.80 -9.57
N GLN A 149 17.42 25.55 -10.41
CA GLN A 149 17.05 26.90 -10.86
C GLN A 149 15.65 27.01 -11.51
N ASN A 150 15.20 25.96 -12.22
CA ASN A 150 13.92 25.95 -12.94
C ASN A 150 12.76 25.26 -12.19
N SER A 151 12.93 24.95 -10.90
CA SER A 151 11.89 24.27 -10.12
C SER A 151 10.96 25.27 -9.43
N TYR A 152 9.66 25.11 -9.66
CA TYR A 152 8.62 25.83 -8.92
C TYR A 152 8.73 25.57 -7.41
N THR A 153 8.93 24.31 -7.01
CA THR A 153 9.11 23.91 -5.61
C THR A 153 10.31 24.60 -4.97
N ALA A 154 11.44 24.71 -5.68
CA ALA A 154 12.63 25.39 -5.16
C ALA A 154 12.36 26.89 -4.94
N LYS A 155 11.65 27.56 -5.86
CA LYS A 155 11.24 28.96 -5.71
C LYS A 155 10.35 29.18 -4.48
N LEU A 156 9.42 28.25 -4.20
CA LEU A 156 8.60 28.31 -2.99
C LEU A 156 9.45 28.24 -1.72
N PHE A 157 10.44 27.32 -1.68
CA PHE A 157 11.36 27.22 -0.54
C PHE A 157 12.20 28.49 -0.35
N SER A 158 12.77 29.04 -1.44
CA SER A 158 13.50 30.31 -1.40
C SER A 158 12.66 31.49 -0.93
N SER A 159 11.35 31.47 -1.20
CA SER A 159 10.42 32.55 -0.84
C SER A 159 9.96 32.51 0.63
N GLY A 160 10.29 31.44 1.36
CA GLY A 160 9.99 31.32 2.78
C GLY A 160 8.54 30.95 3.11
N VAL A 161 8.26 30.80 4.41
CA VAL A 161 6.97 30.31 4.91
C VAL A 161 5.80 31.19 4.51
N GLU A 162 5.94 32.51 4.50
CA GLU A 162 4.83 33.43 4.20
C GLU A 162 4.27 33.19 2.78
N LYS A 163 5.15 32.97 1.80
CA LYS A 163 4.74 32.67 0.43
C LYS A 163 4.06 31.29 0.33
N ILE A 164 4.57 30.30 1.07
CA ILE A 164 4.00 28.95 1.11
C ILE A 164 2.60 28.98 1.75
N ALA A 165 2.45 29.64 2.89
CA ALA A 165 1.17 29.80 3.58
C ALA A 165 0.16 30.55 2.72
N LYS A 166 0.59 31.60 2.02
CA LYS A 166 -0.23 32.31 1.04
C LYS A 166 -0.73 31.38 -0.07
N LYS A 167 0.14 30.55 -0.66
CA LYS A 167 -0.28 29.56 -1.67
C LYS A 167 -1.28 28.55 -1.11
N ILE A 168 -1.03 27.98 0.08
CA ILE A 168 -1.99 27.06 0.73
C ILE A 168 -3.36 27.72 0.86
N ASN A 169 -3.42 28.99 1.29
CA ASN A 169 -4.66 29.72 1.41
C ASN A 169 -5.34 29.98 0.05
N GLU A 170 -4.58 30.35 -0.98
CA GLU A 170 -5.09 30.53 -2.36
C GLU A 170 -5.75 29.24 -2.86
N GLU A 171 -5.02 28.12 -2.87
CA GLU A 171 -5.56 26.84 -3.38
C GLU A 171 -6.77 26.37 -2.55
N THR A 172 -6.73 26.58 -1.23
CA THR A 172 -7.87 26.20 -0.38
C THR A 172 -9.12 27.00 -0.76
N LEU A 173 -8.98 28.28 -1.08
CA LEU A 173 -10.10 29.10 -1.52
C LEU A 173 -10.58 28.66 -2.92
N GLU A 174 -9.66 28.40 -3.85
CA GLU A 174 -9.98 27.92 -5.20
C GLU A 174 -10.74 26.58 -5.14
N PHE A 175 -10.28 25.63 -4.32
CA PHE A 175 -11.00 24.39 -4.04
C PHE A 175 -12.41 24.61 -3.45
N LEU A 176 -12.55 25.54 -2.50
CA LEU A 176 -13.87 25.88 -1.93
C LEU A 176 -14.82 26.50 -2.95
N PHE A 177 -14.30 27.20 -3.96
CA PHE A 177 -15.10 27.68 -5.09
C PHE A 177 -15.46 26.55 -6.04
N ALA A 178 -14.48 25.72 -6.44
CA ALA A 178 -14.70 24.56 -7.31
C ALA A 178 -15.76 23.59 -6.74
N LEU A 179 -15.80 23.39 -5.41
CA LEU A 179 -16.83 22.58 -4.75
C LEU A 179 -18.27 23.07 -4.95
N LYS A 180 -18.46 24.35 -5.26
CA LYS A 180 -19.79 24.93 -5.55
C LYS A 180 -20.19 24.77 -7.01
N GLU A 181 -19.26 24.32 -7.85
CA GLU A 181 -19.47 24.06 -9.26
C GLU A 181 -19.88 22.59 -9.46
N ASN A 182 -20.46 22.29 -10.62
CA ASN A 182 -20.80 20.91 -11.01
C ASN A 182 -19.76 20.35 -11.99
N ASP A 183 -18.48 20.56 -11.69
CA ASP A 183 -17.34 20.11 -12.49
C ASP A 183 -16.37 19.29 -11.62
N ALA A 184 -16.44 17.96 -11.76
CA ALA A 184 -15.59 17.05 -11.00
C ALA A 184 -14.11 17.18 -11.36
N SER A 185 -13.77 17.53 -12.61
CA SER A 185 -12.39 17.67 -13.04
C SER A 185 -11.73 18.89 -12.40
N HIS A 186 -12.45 20.01 -12.32
CA HIS A 186 -11.98 21.21 -11.63
C HIS A 186 -11.81 20.95 -10.13
N ILE A 187 -12.77 20.29 -9.49
CA ILE A 187 -12.67 19.91 -8.06
C ILE A 187 -11.44 19.04 -7.79
N ILE A 188 -11.16 18.04 -8.64
CA ILE A 188 -10.00 17.16 -8.49
C ILE A 188 -8.68 17.94 -8.66
N TYR A 189 -8.65 18.88 -9.61
CA TYR A 189 -7.48 19.71 -9.87
C TYR A 189 -7.14 20.57 -8.65
N GLU A 190 -8.11 21.32 -8.13
CA GLU A 190 -7.91 22.21 -6.97
C GLU A 190 -7.61 21.43 -5.68
N ALA A 191 -8.22 20.25 -5.50
CA ALA A 191 -7.89 19.35 -4.39
C ALA A 191 -6.45 18.87 -4.45
N SER A 192 -5.94 18.61 -5.66
CA SER A 192 -4.56 18.16 -5.88
C SER A 192 -3.55 19.28 -5.59
N ASP A 193 -3.83 20.52 -5.99
CA ASP A 193 -3.00 21.68 -5.70
C ASP A 193 -2.97 22.00 -4.20
N CYS A 194 -4.11 21.89 -3.50
CA CYS A 194 -4.18 21.96 -2.04
C CYS A 194 -3.23 20.94 -1.37
N LEU A 195 -3.31 19.67 -1.79
CA LEU A 195 -2.47 18.60 -1.23
C LEU A 195 -0.98 18.85 -1.51
N TYR A 196 -0.63 19.24 -2.74
CA TYR A 196 0.74 19.57 -3.10
C TYR A 196 1.31 20.69 -2.22
N HIS A 197 0.57 21.80 -2.07
CA HIS A 197 1.03 22.93 -1.28
C HIS A 197 1.10 22.62 0.23
N LEU A 198 0.20 21.77 0.74
CA LEU A 198 0.29 21.24 2.10
C LEU A 198 1.59 20.44 2.30
N LEU A 199 1.93 19.54 1.38
CA LEU A 199 3.16 18.76 1.41
C LEU A 199 4.41 19.66 1.40
N VAL A 200 4.43 20.72 0.57
CA VAL A 200 5.52 21.72 0.58
C VAL A 200 5.64 22.40 1.94
N GLY A 201 4.52 22.73 2.59
CA GLY A 201 4.51 23.30 3.94
C GLY A 201 5.09 22.37 5.01
N LEU A 202 4.71 21.09 4.98
CA LEU A 202 5.26 20.05 5.85
C LEU A 202 6.77 19.89 5.65
N ALA A 203 7.20 19.78 4.39
CA ALA A 203 8.61 19.70 4.02
C ALA A 203 9.39 20.92 4.49
N TYR A 204 8.83 22.13 4.36
CA TYR A 204 9.46 23.36 4.85
C TYR A 204 9.75 23.26 6.36
N ARG A 205 8.76 22.78 7.13
CA ARG A 205 8.83 22.59 8.59
C ARG A 205 9.53 21.30 9.03
N LYS A 206 10.03 20.48 8.11
CA LYS A 206 10.69 19.20 8.38
C LYS A 206 9.77 18.20 9.10
N ILE A 207 8.48 18.22 8.79
CA ILE A 207 7.50 17.29 9.34
C ILE A 207 7.37 16.11 8.37
N PRO A 208 7.68 14.86 8.74
CA PRO A 208 7.56 13.73 7.83
C PRO A 208 6.09 13.46 7.49
N LEU A 209 5.81 13.05 6.24
CA LEU A 209 4.46 12.70 5.81
C LEU A 209 3.86 11.56 6.67
N ASP A 210 4.67 10.59 7.06
CA ASP A 210 4.27 9.48 7.94
C ASP A 210 3.66 9.96 9.26
N ALA A 211 4.11 11.10 9.82
CA ALA A 211 3.52 11.64 11.04
C ALA A 211 2.07 12.09 10.84
N ILE A 212 1.73 12.62 9.66
CA ILE A 212 0.35 13.00 9.32
C ILE A 212 -0.50 11.74 9.08
N LEU A 213 0.06 10.73 8.41
CA LEU A 213 -0.66 9.50 8.12
C LEU A 213 -0.95 8.69 9.40
N GLU A 214 0.00 8.63 10.34
CA GLU A 214 -0.22 8.03 11.65
C GLU A 214 -1.28 8.80 12.45
N GLU A 215 -1.32 10.14 12.37
CA GLU A 215 -2.40 10.92 12.99
C GLU A 215 -3.76 10.62 12.34
N LEU A 216 -3.85 10.55 11.01
CA LEU A 216 -5.10 10.19 10.32
C LEU A 216 -5.55 8.76 10.66
N LYS A 217 -4.61 7.82 10.76
CA LYS A 217 -4.85 6.44 11.18
C LYS A 217 -5.31 6.37 12.63
N ARG A 218 -4.74 7.17 13.53
CA ARG A 218 -5.21 7.33 14.92
C ARG A 218 -6.67 7.77 14.90
N ARG A 219 -7.01 8.84 14.19
CA ARG A 219 -8.38 9.39 14.08
C ARG A 219 -9.37 8.40 13.49
N LYS A 220 -8.97 7.61 12.49
CA LYS A 220 -9.83 6.57 11.88
C LYS A 220 -10.37 5.57 12.91
N ASN A 221 -9.62 5.31 13.98
CA ASN A 221 -10.00 4.34 15.02
C ASN A 221 -10.86 4.95 16.14
N PHE A 222 -11.14 6.27 16.12
CA PHE A 222 -12.04 6.94 17.04
C PHE A 222 -13.19 7.57 16.26
N SER A 223 -14.45 7.27 16.59
CA SER A 223 -15.58 7.94 15.95
C SER A 223 -15.51 9.45 16.22
N GLY A 224 -15.85 10.28 15.22
CA GLY A 224 -15.69 11.75 15.27
C GLY A 224 -16.42 12.48 16.39
N GLU A 225 -17.29 11.80 17.15
CA GLU A 225 -17.94 12.32 18.36
C GLU A 225 -17.03 12.29 19.60
N PHE A 226 -16.02 11.41 19.64
CA PHE A 226 -15.13 11.27 20.79
C PHE A 226 -14.03 12.35 20.81
N GLU A 227 -13.55 12.78 19.64
CA GLU A 227 -12.50 13.81 19.51
C GLU A 227 -13.01 15.24 19.73
N LYS A 228 -14.29 15.52 19.45
CA LYS A 228 -14.90 16.84 19.72
C LYS A 228 -15.07 17.14 21.21
N LYS A 229 -15.01 16.12 22.09
CA LYS A 229 -15.11 16.28 23.55
C LYS A 229 -13.77 16.49 24.25
N THR A 230 -12.65 16.33 23.56
CA THR A 230 -11.30 16.31 24.15
C THR A 230 -10.35 17.35 23.56
N ARG A 231 -10.86 18.27 22.74
CA ARG A 231 -10.15 19.45 22.24
C ARG A 231 -10.69 20.71 22.92
#